data_AF-A0A8E0RC88-F1
#
_entry.id   AF-A0A8E0RC88-F1
#
_cell.length_a   1.000
_cell.length_b   1.000
_cell.length_c   1.000
_cell.angle_alpha   90.00
_cell.angle_beta   90.00
_cell.angle_gamma   90.00
#
_symmetry.space_group_name_H-M   'P 1'
#
loop_
_entity.id
_entity.type
_entity.pdbx_description
1 polymer ?
#
loop_
_entity_poly.entity_id
_entity_poly.type
_entity_poly.pdbx_seq_one_letter_code
_entity_poly.pdbx_strand_id
1 'polypeptide(L)'
;MLDKLQNIFSNREIAIGIWLILFIVIFAFSKHTIIFLKSVKPILFSRKFIIFYVLFLSYFCSVIYLLCKCKFWSLDLLKDTIFWVFFVELPLFAKTIDEAKNNYFFVKLIKDNITIFVIIEFVLNFWSFNLIVEIIMVPLMVILGGFYALMSSKTNHKILKKFYDRFLLFFGIIAFFNVVFHVFNNSNGLLNLTSVKEFLLPVILILFNLPIVYGLALYNIYEQVFITVRGDMSEISKMKLSIMRFAGINFSRIAIIRRNLNYVTLISKTNDDMKINLKKFEGRLSVQVGENYMKRANFYVFWSLLGLLISIIGIVWCNTNMLINNYMSLKSTETVTRVREIVTYMCATGVVISVFSLIYSVGMKKAKNEEISQVKKYSLYNFLYLIKRQHELLQDLPPVDAPKDLFLQYVVIAYELKIECDKNIKLYENLLTPWELDTITQLHTTIISFAFSIEIDEEKIKQYTPVNFEAYFEEKKVSSIQNEKINIFINSIETSLKKYSEQIEKCFEEFKLYI
;
A
#
# COMPACT_ATOMS: atom_id res chain seq x y z
N MET A 1 -9.59 42.05 4.61
CA MET A 1 -8.71 41.01 4.03
C MET A 1 -9.13 39.62 4.50
N LEU A 2 -9.44 39.46 5.80
CA LEU A 2 -10.02 38.24 6.36
C LEU A 2 -11.37 37.85 5.72
N ASP A 3 -12.27 38.82 5.50
CA ASP A 3 -13.59 38.56 4.88
C ASP A 3 -13.50 38.06 3.42
N LYS A 4 -12.49 38.51 2.66
CA LYS A 4 -12.23 38.00 1.30
C LYS A 4 -11.66 36.59 1.31
N LEU A 5 -10.90 36.23 2.35
CA LEU A 5 -10.37 34.88 2.54
C LEU A 5 -11.47 33.91 3.00
N GLN A 6 -12.40 34.34 3.86
CA GLN A 6 -13.53 33.53 4.35
C GLN A 6 -14.55 33.20 3.26
N ASN A 7 -14.59 33.95 2.15
CA ASN A 7 -15.41 33.61 0.98
C ASN A 7 -14.86 32.44 0.15
N ILE A 8 -13.58 32.08 0.32
CA ILE A 8 -12.89 31.06 -0.49
C ILE A 8 -12.45 29.88 0.38
N PHE A 9 -11.98 30.17 1.60
CA PHE A 9 -11.42 29.20 2.53
C PHE A 9 -12.30 29.05 3.77
N SER A 10 -12.44 27.82 4.24
CA SER A 10 -13.13 27.55 5.51
C SER A 10 -12.32 28.14 6.68
N ASN A 11 -13.00 28.46 7.79
CA ASN A 11 -12.33 28.95 8.99
C ASN A 11 -11.19 28.02 9.46
N ARG A 12 -11.35 26.71 9.24
CA ARG A 12 -10.33 25.71 9.52
C ARG A 12 -9.16 25.75 8.56
N GLU A 13 -9.41 25.85 7.25
CA GLU A 13 -8.35 25.98 6.25
C GLU A 13 -7.48 27.22 6.52
N ILE A 14 -8.12 28.33 6.92
CA ILE A 14 -7.42 29.55 7.32
C ILE A 14 -6.57 29.30 8.57
N ALA A 15 -7.12 28.66 9.60
CA ALA A 15 -6.38 28.31 10.82
C ALA A 15 -5.17 27.40 10.55
N ILE A 16 -5.37 26.33 9.76
CA ILE A 16 -4.29 25.42 9.35
C ILE A 16 -3.24 26.17 8.54
N GLY A 17 -3.63 27.03 7.60
CA GLY A 17 -2.73 27.84 6.79
C GLY A 17 -1.87 28.79 7.63
N ILE A 18 -2.45 29.46 8.62
CA ILE A 18 -1.72 30.33 9.56
C ILE A 18 -0.65 29.53 10.30
N TRP A 19 -1.01 28.37 10.85
CA TRP A 19 -0.07 27.51 11.58
C TRP A 19 1.01 26.90 10.67
N LEU A 20 0.66 26.51 9.45
CA LEU A 20 1.63 26.02 8.45
C LEU A 20 2.68 27.08 8.12
N ILE A 21 2.25 28.32 7.86
CA ILE A 21 3.18 29.43 7.59
C ILE A 21 4.09 29.65 8.80
N LEU A 22 3.53 29.69 10.01
CA LEU A 22 4.29 29.87 11.23
C LEU A 22 5.31 28.73 11.44
N PHE A 23 4.92 27.48 11.20
CA PHE A 23 5.79 26.31 11.26
C PHE A 23 6.91 26.37 10.22
N ILE A 24 6.60 26.71 8.97
CA ILE A 24 7.60 26.87 7.89
C ILE A 24 8.60 27.96 8.26
N VAL A 25 8.15 29.10 8.79
CA VAL A 25 9.01 30.20 9.22
C VAL A 25 9.94 29.74 10.34
N ILE A 26 9.43 29.09 11.39
CA ILE A 26 10.25 28.55 12.49
C ILE A 26 11.29 27.55 11.97
N PHE A 27 10.87 26.60 11.13
CA PHE A 27 11.76 25.55 10.62
C PHE A 27 12.78 26.06 9.60
N ALA A 28 12.43 27.08 8.80
CA ALA A 28 13.34 27.70 7.84
C ALA A 28 14.57 28.33 8.50
N PHE A 29 14.44 28.80 9.75
CA PHE A 29 15.56 29.36 10.53
C PHE A 29 16.38 28.29 11.27
N SER A 30 16.01 27.01 11.21
CA SER A 30 16.77 25.96 11.88
C SER A 30 17.99 25.52 11.05
N LYS A 31 19.17 25.44 11.69
CA LYS A 31 20.41 24.96 11.02
C LYS A 31 20.24 23.54 10.44
N HIS A 32 19.49 22.68 11.12
CA HIS A 32 19.25 21.31 10.67
C HIS A 32 18.42 21.25 9.38
N THR A 33 17.41 22.11 9.24
CA THR A 33 16.59 22.17 8.01
C THR A 33 17.40 22.64 6.81
N ILE A 34 18.27 23.64 6.99
CA ILE A 34 19.12 24.14 5.89
C ILE A 34 20.09 23.05 5.42
N ILE A 35 20.70 22.30 6.34
CA ILE A 35 21.59 21.18 6.01
C ILE A 35 20.81 20.07 5.29
N PHE A 36 19.63 19.71 5.79
CA PHE A 36 18.76 18.70 5.16
C PHE A 36 18.33 19.13 3.75
N LEU A 37 17.88 20.37 3.56
CA LEU A 37 17.51 20.89 2.25
C LEU A 37 18.68 20.86 1.27
N LYS A 38 19.89 21.18 1.72
CA LYS A 38 21.10 21.15 0.90
C LYS A 38 21.46 19.73 0.46
N SER A 39 21.25 18.72 1.31
CA SER A 39 21.45 17.31 0.96
C SER A 39 20.35 16.73 0.05
N VAL A 40 19.10 17.15 0.23
CA VAL A 40 17.95 16.59 -0.50
C VAL A 40 17.78 17.22 -1.87
N LYS A 41 18.04 18.52 -2.03
CA LYS A 41 17.91 19.25 -3.29
C LYS A 41 18.60 18.56 -4.49
N PRO A 42 19.87 18.12 -4.45
CA PRO A 42 20.49 17.45 -5.59
C PRO A 42 19.87 16.09 -5.92
N ILE A 43 19.31 15.40 -4.92
CA ILE A 43 18.65 14.09 -5.09
C ILE A 43 17.28 14.30 -5.75
N LEU A 44 16.50 15.26 -5.25
CA LEU A 44 15.14 15.55 -5.69
C LEU A 44 15.09 16.16 -7.10
N PHE A 45 16.14 16.90 -7.49
CA PHE A 45 16.30 17.49 -8.83
C PHE A 45 17.23 16.68 -9.74
N SER A 46 17.41 15.38 -9.50
CA SER A 46 18.15 14.56 -10.45
C SER A 46 17.40 14.45 -11.78
N ARG A 47 18.13 14.27 -12.89
CA ARG A 47 17.56 14.19 -14.25
C ARG A 47 16.42 13.18 -14.37
N LYS A 48 16.50 12.07 -13.63
CA LYS A 48 15.46 11.01 -13.61
C LYS A 48 14.18 11.49 -12.93
N PHE A 49 14.27 12.16 -11.78
CA PHE A 49 13.11 12.73 -11.08
C PHE A 49 12.48 13.89 -11.85
N ILE A 50 13.27 14.72 -12.52
CA ILE A 50 12.72 15.80 -13.37
C ILE A 50 11.87 15.21 -14.51
N ILE A 51 12.37 14.17 -15.20
CA ILE A 51 11.60 13.50 -16.26
C ILE A 51 10.30 12.92 -15.69
N PHE A 52 10.37 12.29 -14.52
CA PHE A 52 9.19 11.76 -13.83
C PHE A 52 8.17 12.87 -13.49
N TYR A 53 8.60 14.00 -12.93
CA TYR A 53 7.70 15.12 -12.60
C TYR A 53 7.06 15.74 -13.85
N VAL A 54 7.80 15.86 -14.95
CA VAL A 54 7.24 16.37 -16.21
C VAL A 54 6.19 15.41 -16.78
N LEU A 55 6.46 14.10 -16.76
CA LEU A 55 5.48 13.09 -17.18
C LEU A 55 4.24 13.09 -16.28
N PHE A 56 4.43 13.15 -14.97
CA PHE A 56 3.36 13.25 -13.99
C PHE A 56 2.50 14.49 -14.22
N LEU A 57 3.11 15.69 -14.28
CA LEU A 57 2.38 16.94 -14.46
C LEU A 57 1.62 16.97 -15.80
N SER A 58 2.24 16.48 -16.88
CA SER A 58 1.58 16.39 -18.19
C SER A 58 0.34 15.48 -18.17
N TYR A 59 0.47 14.30 -17.54
CA TYR A 59 -0.66 13.38 -17.38
C TYR A 59 -1.74 13.96 -16.45
N PHE A 60 -1.33 14.52 -15.32
CA PHE A 60 -2.24 15.11 -14.34
C PHE A 60 -3.05 16.26 -14.95
N CYS A 61 -2.42 17.17 -15.70
CA CYS A 61 -3.11 18.21 -16.45
C CYS A 61 -4.12 17.63 -17.45
N SER A 62 -3.79 16.50 -18.09
CA SER A 62 -4.70 15.81 -19.01
C SER A 62 -5.92 15.22 -18.28
N VAL A 63 -5.72 14.66 -17.08
CA VAL A 63 -6.80 14.16 -16.21
C VAL A 63 -7.72 15.29 -15.77
N ILE A 64 -7.16 16.40 -15.27
CA ILE A 64 -7.97 17.56 -14.87
C ILE A 64 -8.76 18.11 -16.08
N TYR A 65 -8.13 18.21 -17.25
CA TYR A 65 -8.82 18.62 -18.47
C TYR A 65 -9.98 17.68 -18.86
N LEU A 66 -9.81 16.36 -18.72
CA LEU A 66 -10.88 15.39 -18.92
C LEU A 66 -12.02 15.59 -17.91
N LEU A 67 -11.70 15.79 -16.63
CA LEU A 67 -12.71 16.05 -15.59
C LEU A 67 -13.46 17.38 -15.81
N CYS A 68 -12.78 18.41 -16.34
CA CYS A 68 -13.41 19.66 -16.79
C CYS A 68 -14.43 19.39 -17.91
N LYS A 69 -14.06 18.60 -18.93
CA LYS A 69 -14.98 18.22 -20.02
C LYS A 69 -16.20 17.45 -19.53
N CYS A 70 -16.02 16.59 -18.53
CA CYS A 70 -17.12 15.86 -17.89
C CYS A 70 -17.99 16.73 -16.98
N LYS A 71 -17.74 18.05 -16.87
CA LYS A 71 -18.39 18.99 -15.94
C LYS A 71 -18.29 18.56 -14.48
N PHE A 72 -17.37 17.65 -14.16
CA PHE A 72 -17.12 17.19 -12.80
C PHE A 72 -16.30 18.25 -12.07
N TRP A 73 -15.16 18.65 -12.65
CA TRP A 73 -14.22 19.61 -12.07
C TRP A 73 -14.58 21.06 -12.44
N SER A 74 -14.55 21.96 -11.46
CA SER A 74 -14.68 23.42 -11.60
C SER A 74 -13.54 24.10 -10.83
N LEU A 75 -13.36 25.42 -11.04
CA LEU A 75 -12.34 26.21 -10.33
C LEU A 75 -12.51 26.18 -8.80
N ASP A 76 -13.71 25.90 -8.30
CA ASP A 76 -14.00 25.78 -6.88
C ASP A 76 -13.21 24.62 -6.24
N LEU A 77 -12.96 23.55 -7.00
CA LEU A 77 -12.23 22.34 -6.57
C LEU A 77 -10.71 22.45 -6.74
N LEU A 78 -10.21 23.60 -7.24
CA LEU A 78 -8.78 23.80 -7.48
C LEU A 78 -7.99 23.69 -6.18
N LYS A 79 -8.51 24.26 -5.08
CA LYS A 79 -7.85 24.22 -3.78
C LYS A 79 -7.69 22.79 -3.28
N ASP A 80 -8.74 21.97 -3.41
CA ASP A 80 -8.75 20.58 -2.95
C ASP A 80 -7.82 19.73 -3.80
N THR A 81 -7.76 20.01 -5.09
CA THR A 81 -6.84 19.37 -6.04
C THR A 81 -5.38 19.64 -5.68
N ILE A 82 -5.04 20.90 -5.35
CA ILE A 82 -3.68 21.27 -4.93
C ILE A 82 -3.34 20.57 -3.61
N PHE A 83 -4.26 20.61 -2.64
CA PHE A 83 -4.07 19.96 -1.35
C PHE A 83 -3.83 18.46 -1.52
N TRP A 84 -4.62 17.81 -2.37
CA TRP A 84 -4.49 16.39 -2.69
C TRP A 84 -3.11 16.04 -3.26
N VAL A 85 -2.58 16.84 -4.20
CA VAL A 85 -1.24 16.59 -4.78
C VAL A 85 -0.16 16.61 -3.72
N PHE A 86 -0.17 17.57 -2.80
CA PHE A 86 0.89 17.70 -1.80
C PHE A 86 0.77 16.69 -0.65
N PHE A 87 -0.44 16.44 -0.15
CA PHE A 87 -0.66 15.66 1.06
C PHE A 87 -1.02 14.19 0.81
N VAL A 88 -1.49 13.85 -0.38
CA VAL A 88 -1.83 12.46 -0.74
C VAL A 88 -0.85 11.93 -1.76
N GLU A 89 -0.68 12.59 -2.90
CA GLU A 89 0.09 12.05 -4.03
C GLU A 89 1.60 11.97 -3.78
N LEU A 90 2.21 13.00 -3.18
CA LEU A 90 3.65 12.97 -2.89
C LEU A 90 4.03 11.85 -1.89
N PRO A 91 3.33 11.68 -0.74
CA PRO A 91 3.54 10.51 0.11
C PRO A 91 3.28 9.19 -0.61
N LEU A 92 2.30 9.15 -1.52
CA LEU A 92 2.01 7.97 -2.32
C LEU A 92 3.19 7.55 -3.17
N PHE A 93 3.86 8.50 -3.84
CA PHE A 93 5.07 8.21 -4.62
C PHE A 93 6.20 7.69 -3.74
N ALA A 94 6.45 8.32 -2.60
CA ALA A 94 7.48 7.86 -1.66
C ALA A 94 7.21 6.43 -1.20
N LYS A 95 5.97 6.14 -0.76
CA LYS A 95 5.53 4.81 -0.35
C LYS A 95 5.64 3.80 -1.49
N THR A 96 5.34 4.21 -2.72
CA THR A 96 5.45 3.34 -3.90
C THR A 96 6.90 2.99 -4.23
N ILE A 97 7.83 3.93 -4.10
CA ILE A 97 9.25 3.66 -4.34
C ILE A 97 9.81 2.66 -3.30
N ASP A 98 9.34 2.74 -2.06
CA ASP A 98 9.86 1.91 -0.97
C ASP A 98 9.16 0.54 -0.85
N GLU A 99 7.83 0.52 -0.96
CA GLU A 99 7.01 -0.66 -0.63
C GLU A 99 6.41 -1.39 -1.84
N ALA A 100 6.44 -0.82 -3.06
CA ALA A 100 5.81 -1.46 -4.21
C ALA A 100 6.60 -2.71 -4.65
N LYS A 101 6.25 -3.85 -4.06
CA LYS A 101 6.87 -5.14 -4.34
C LYS A 101 5.98 -6.05 -5.18
N ASN A 102 4.65 -5.97 -5.07
CA ASN A 102 3.67 -6.80 -5.79
C ASN A 102 2.39 -6.04 -6.17
N ASN A 103 1.57 -6.60 -7.07
CA ASN A 103 0.26 -6.03 -7.45
C ASN A 103 -0.70 -5.80 -6.27
N TYR A 104 -0.55 -6.60 -5.20
CA TYR A 104 -1.30 -6.44 -3.95
C TYR A 104 -1.12 -5.04 -3.32
N PHE A 105 0.05 -4.42 -3.52
CA PHE A 105 0.33 -3.06 -3.04
C PHE A 105 -0.71 -2.06 -3.53
N PHE A 106 -1.09 -2.09 -4.82
CA PHE A 106 -2.03 -1.13 -5.39
C PHE A 106 -3.46 -1.31 -4.85
N VAL A 107 -3.88 -2.56 -4.62
CA VAL A 107 -5.20 -2.84 -4.04
C VAL A 107 -5.25 -2.34 -2.59
N LYS A 108 -4.20 -2.62 -1.81
CA LYS A 108 -4.05 -2.12 -0.44
C LYS A 108 -4.04 -0.60 -0.41
N LEU A 109 -3.29 0.03 -1.31
CA LEU A 109 -3.19 1.47 -1.47
C LEU A 109 -4.57 2.11 -1.74
N ILE A 110 -5.37 1.56 -2.66
CA ILE A 110 -6.73 2.05 -2.90
C ILE A 110 -7.58 1.94 -1.63
N LYS A 111 -7.55 0.78 -0.96
CA LYS A 111 -8.36 0.52 0.24
C LYS A 111 -8.01 1.45 1.40
N ASP A 112 -6.71 1.58 1.68
CA ASP A 112 -6.21 2.38 2.80
C ASP A 112 -6.52 3.87 2.59
N ASN A 113 -6.30 4.38 1.37
CA ASN A 113 -6.56 5.79 1.06
C ASN A 113 -8.06 6.12 1.06
N ILE A 114 -8.93 5.27 0.50
CA ILE A 114 -10.38 5.50 0.57
C ILE A 114 -10.86 5.52 2.02
N THR A 115 -10.39 4.60 2.86
CA THR A 115 -10.84 4.51 4.27
C THR A 115 -10.45 5.77 5.06
N ILE A 116 -9.18 6.18 4.97
CA ILE A 116 -8.67 7.36 5.67
C ILE A 116 -9.38 8.63 5.16
N PHE A 117 -9.51 8.75 3.84
CA PHE A 117 -10.09 9.93 3.21
C PHE A 117 -11.57 10.10 3.58
N VAL A 118 -12.36 9.02 3.51
CA VAL A 118 -13.77 9.03 3.91
C VAL A 118 -13.93 9.46 5.36
N ILE A 119 -13.07 8.99 6.27
CA ILE A 119 -13.13 9.38 7.70
C ILE A 119 -12.76 10.86 7.88
N ILE A 120 -11.66 11.30 7.27
CA ILE A 120 -11.13 12.66 7.43
C ILE A 120 -12.12 13.68 6.88
N GLU A 121 -12.56 13.52 5.63
CA GLU A 121 -13.42 14.51 4.99
C GLU A 121 -14.81 14.56 5.63
N PHE A 122 -15.33 13.41 6.06
CA PHE A 122 -16.60 13.34 6.78
C PHE A 122 -16.53 14.02 8.15
N VAL A 123 -15.44 13.86 8.91
CA VAL A 123 -15.27 14.55 10.20
C VAL A 123 -15.03 16.04 9.99
N LEU A 124 -14.24 16.41 8.98
CA LEU A 124 -13.82 17.80 8.75
C LEU A 124 -14.95 18.66 8.17
N ASN A 125 -15.76 18.15 7.26
CA ASN A 125 -16.85 18.92 6.65
C ASN A 125 -18.05 19.12 7.59
N PHE A 126 -18.17 18.29 8.64
CA PHE A 126 -19.36 18.28 9.49
C PHE A 126 -19.25 19.17 10.72
N TRP A 127 -18.04 19.48 11.16
CA TRP A 127 -17.76 20.35 12.30
C TRP A 127 -17.04 21.57 11.77
N SER A 128 -17.70 22.72 11.62
CA SER A 128 -17.01 23.98 11.36
C SER A 128 -17.24 24.93 12.54
N PHE A 129 -16.15 25.32 13.20
CA PHE A 129 -16.22 26.29 14.29
C PHE A 129 -15.94 27.71 13.77
N ASN A 130 -16.13 28.71 14.64
CA ASN A 130 -15.66 30.06 14.34
C ASN A 130 -14.12 30.07 14.21
N LEU A 131 -13.60 31.07 13.50
CA LEU A 131 -12.17 31.17 13.18
C LEU A 131 -11.28 31.11 14.44
N ILE A 132 -11.66 31.80 15.52
CA ILE A 132 -10.86 31.88 16.74
C ILE A 132 -10.75 30.50 17.40
N VAL A 133 -11.85 29.76 17.48
CA VAL A 133 -11.87 28.40 18.02
C VAL A 133 -11.04 27.46 17.15
N GLU A 134 -11.13 27.55 15.82
CA GLU A 134 -10.31 26.73 14.91
C GLU A 134 -8.81 27.01 15.08
N ILE A 135 -8.39 28.28 15.23
CA ILE A 135 -6.99 28.67 15.45
C ILE A 135 -6.41 28.03 16.73
N ILE A 136 -7.21 27.91 17.79
CA ILE A 136 -6.80 27.26 19.05
C ILE A 136 -6.86 25.73 18.94
N MET A 137 -7.85 25.19 18.22
CA MET A 137 -8.11 23.75 18.15
C MET A 137 -7.08 23.02 17.26
N VAL A 138 -6.64 23.63 16.16
CA VAL A 138 -5.61 23.07 15.26
C VAL A 138 -4.32 22.67 15.98
N PRO A 139 -3.61 23.56 16.71
CA PRO A 139 -2.37 23.20 17.40
C PRO A 139 -2.63 22.21 18.54
N LEU A 140 -3.79 22.27 19.18
CA LEU A 140 -4.18 21.32 20.21
C LEU A 140 -4.33 19.91 19.61
N MET A 141 -4.96 19.77 18.44
CA MET A 141 -5.02 18.51 17.68
C MET A 141 -3.65 18.01 17.23
N VAL A 142 -2.75 18.91 16.80
CA VAL A 142 -1.38 18.54 16.42
C VAL A 142 -0.59 18.04 17.63
N ILE A 143 -0.72 18.71 18.78
CA ILE A 143 -0.08 18.27 20.04
C ILE A 143 -0.64 16.93 20.48
N LEU A 144 -1.97 16.78 20.48
CA LEU A 144 -2.66 15.54 20.81
C LEU A 144 -2.23 14.38 19.88
N GLY A 145 -2.21 14.61 18.56
CA GLY A 145 -1.72 13.65 17.56
C GLY A 145 -0.22 13.34 17.72
N GLY A 146 0.59 14.34 18.05
CA GLY A 146 2.02 14.17 18.34
C GLY A 146 2.26 13.35 19.61
N PHE A 147 1.51 13.61 20.69
CA PHE A 147 1.51 12.79 21.90
C PHE A 147 1.08 11.35 21.59
N TYR A 148 0.03 11.16 20.80
CA TYR A 148 -0.39 9.83 20.35
C TYR A 148 0.71 9.12 19.56
N ALA A 149 1.36 9.80 18.61
CA ALA A 149 2.46 9.24 17.83
C ALA A 149 3.67 8.87 18.72
N LEU A 150 4.00 9.71 19.69
CA LEU A 150 5.07 9.43 20.67
C LEU A 150 4.72 8.26 21.58
N MET A 151 3.48 8.17 22.06
CA MET A 151 2.98 7.04 22.86
C MET A 151 2.87 5.75 22.05
N SER A 152 2.64 5.85 20.75
CA SER A 152 2.66 4.69 19.85
C SER A 152 4.08 4.28 19.44
N SER A 153 5.05 5.19 19.49
CA SER A 153 6.45 4.96 19.11
C SER A 153 7.32 4.40 20.25
N LYS A 154 7.09 4.87 21.49
CA LYS A 154 7.79 4.42 22.69
C LYS A 154 6.93 3.45 23.49
N THR A 155 7.48 2.27 23.76
CA THR A 155 6.81 1.17 24.47
C THR A 155 6.39 1.53 25.91
N ASN A 156 7.00 2.54 26.54
CA ASN A 156 6.82 2.89 27.97
C ASN A 156 5.46 3.53 28.38
N HIS A 157 4.58 3.93 27.45
CA HIS A 157 3.36 4.70 27.80
C HIS A 157 2.05 4.08 27.28
N LYS A 158 1.93 2.74 27.32
CA LYS A 158 0.79 2.03 26.73
C LYS A 158 -0.53 2.10 27.52
N ILE A 159 -0.51 2.37 28.83
CA ILE A 159 -1.74 2.67 29.61
C ILE A 159 -2.38 3.97 29.10
N LEU A 160 -1.57 5.01 28.90
CA LEU A 160 -2.04 6.27 28.31
C LEU A 160 -2.48 6.07 26.85
N LYS A 161 -1.80 5.22 26.08
CA LYS A 161 -2.24 4.85 24.72
C LYS A 161 -3.64 4.20 24.71
N LYS A 162 -3.89 3.18 25.55
CA LYS A 162 -5.22 2.55 25.66
C LYS A 162 -6.31 3.53 26.11
N PHE A 163 -5.97 4.45 27.02
CA PHE A 163 -6.89 5.52 27.41
C PHE A 163 -7.19 6.46 26.23
N TYR A 164 -6.15 6.83 25.47
CA TYR A 164 -6.27 7.68 24.30
C TYR A 164 -7.06 7.02 23.17
N ASP A 165 -6.86 5.73 22.91
CA ASP A 165 -7.65 4.95 21.93
C ASP A 165 -9.12 4.91 22.32
N ARG A 166 -9.41 4.72 23.61
CA ARG A 166 -10.79 4.73 24.12
C ARG A 166 -11.41 6.13 24.05
N PHE A 167 -10.62 7.17 24.28
CA PHE A 167 -11.02 8.57 24.12
C PHE A 167 -11.32 8.92 22.66
N LEU A 168 -10.46 8.52 21.72
CA LEU A 168 -10.70 8.67 20.28
C LEU A 168 -11.94 7.91 19.83
N LEU A 169 -12.15 6.69 20.33
CA LEU A 169 -13.33 5.89 20.00
C LEU A 169 -14.62 6.56 20.53
N PHE A 170 -14.58 7.13 21.73
CA PHE A 170 -15.68 7.92 22.29
C PHE A 170 -15.98 9.18 21.45
N PHE A 171 -14.95 9.93 21.06
CA PHE A 171 -15.10 11.08 20.16
C PHE A 171 -15.63 10.68 18.79
N GLY A 172 -15.18 9.55 18.24
CA GLY A 172 -15.66 8.99 16.99
C GLY A 172 -17.15 8.61 17.06
N ILE A 173 -17.61 8.04 18.18
CA ILE A 173 -19.03 7.74 18.43
C ILE A 173 -19.86 9.03 18.51
N ILE A 174 -19.39 10.04 19.25
CA ILE A 174 -20.08 11.35 19.34
C ILE A 174 -20.19 11.99 17.95
N ALA A 175 -19.10 12.00 17.19
CA ALA A 175 -19.10 12.51 15.82
C ALA A 175 -20.11 11.75 14.95
N PHE A 176 -20.14 10.41 15.03
CA PHE A 176 -21.09 9.58 14.30
C PHE A 176 -22.55 9.90 14.64
N PHE A 177 -22.91 9.98 15.93
CA PHE A 177 -24.28 10.32 16.33
C PHE A 177 -24.69 11.74 15.92
N ASN A 178 -23.79 12.71 16.03
CA ASN A 178 -24.05 14.08 15.62
C ASN A 178 -24.29 14.18 14.10
N VAL A 179 -23.58 13.35 13.33
CA VAL A 179 -23.81 13.24 11.88
C VAL A 179 -25.18 12.65 11.58
N VAL A 180 -25.52 11.53 12.20
CA VAL A 180 -26.85 10.91 12.02
C VAL A 180 -27.95 11.93 12.34
N PHE A 181 -27.84 12.64 13.46
CA PHE A 181 -28.81 13.65 13.88
C PHE A 181 -28.97 14.79 12.87
N HIS A 182 -27.88 15.32 12.32
CA HIS A 182 -27.92 16.46 11.41
C HIS A 182 -28.25 16.05 9.95
N VAL A 183 -27.96 14.81 9.54
CA VAL A 183 -28.46 14.22 8.27
C VAL A 183 -29.99 14.16 8.29
N PHE A 184 -30.58 13.73 9.40
CA PHE A 184 -32.05 13.68 9.55
C PHE A 184 -32.69 15.07 9.61
N ASN A 185 -32.01 16.06 10.21
CA ASN A 185 -32.57 17.40 10.38
C ASN A 185 -32.29 18.36 9.21
N ASN A 186 -31.26 18.12 8.38
CA ASN A 186 -30.82 19.03 7.31
C ASN A 186 -30.45 18.28 6.02
N SER A 187 -31.43 17.56 5.43
CA SER A 187 -31.28 16.78 4.20
C SER A 187 -30.74 17.57 3.00
N ASN A 188 -30.99 18.88 2.93
CA ASN A 188 -30.64 19.69 1.75
C ASN A 188 -29.20 20.21 1.75
N GLY A 189 -28.48 20.14 2.88
CA GLY A 189 -27.09 20.63 2.97
C GLY A 189 -26.03 19.61 2.51
N LEU A 190 -26.23 18.33 2.82
CA LEU A 190 -25.27 17.25 2.54
C LEU A 190 -25.37 16.68 1.11
N LEU A 191 -26.52 16.79 0.47
CA LEU A 191 -26.76 16.32 -0.91
C LEU A 191 -26.58 17.44 -1.95
N ASN A 192 -25.90 18.54 -1.59
CA ASN A 192 -25.49 19.52 -2.58
C ASN A 192 -24.44 18.93 -3.53
N LEU A 193 -24.63 19.15 -4.83
CA LEU A 193 -23.73 18.62 -5.88
C LEU A 193 -22.27 19.01 -5.66
N THR A 194 -22.00 20.16 -5.05
CA THR A 194 -20.65 20.64 -4.72
C THR A 194 -19.98 19.77 -3.66
N SER A 195 -20.65 19.51 -2.54
CA SER A 195 -20.11 18.66 -1.45
C SER A 195 -19.91 17.21 -1.89
N VAL A 196 -20.78 16.69 -2.76
CA VAL A 196 -20.60 15.36 -3.37
C VAL A 196 -19.37 15.34 -4.29
N LYS A 197 -19.12 16.42 -5.03
CA LYS A 197 -17.94 16.52 -5.90
C LYS A 197 -16.65 16.65 -5.10
N GLU A 198 -16.63 17.46 -4.04
CA GLU A 198 -15.52 17.57 -3.09
C GLU A 198 -15.19 16.17 -2.53
N PHE A 199 -16.23 15.45 -2.07
CA PHE A 199 -16.08 14.10 -1.52
C PHE A 199 -15.59 13.04 -2.51
N LEU A 200 -16.04 13.09 -3.75
CA LEU A 200 -15.63 12.11 -4.75
C LEU A 200 -14.29 12.46 -5.41
N LEU A 201 -13.85 13.73 -5.35
CA LEU A 201 -12.70 14.20 -6.09
C LEU A 201 -11.43 13.41 -5.73
N PRO A 202 -11.03 13.23 -4.46
CA PRO A 202 -9.82 12.48 -4.13
C PRO A 202 -9.88 11.00 -4.50
N VAL A 203 -11.04 10.37 -4.40
CA VAL A 203 -11.23 8.97 -4.85
C VAL A 203 -11.01 8.87 -6.36
N ILE A 204 -11.58 9.81 -7.12
CA ILE A 204 -11.42 9.89 -8.57
C ILE A 204 -9.96 10.17 -8.94
N LEU A 205 -9.29 11.13 -8.28
CA LEU A 205 -7.89 11.47 -8.52
C LEU A 205 -6.96 10.29 -8.22
N ILE A 206 -7.16 9.53 -7.14
CA ILE A 206 -6.40 8.31 -6.85
C ILE A 206 -6.58 7.30 -7.98
N LEU A 207 -7.82 7.08 -8.42
CA LEU A 207 -8.14 6.09 -9.44
C LEU A 207 -7.50 6.44 -10.79
N PHE A 208 -7.52 7.72 -11.17
CA PHE A 208 -6.86 8.21 -12.38
C PHE A 208 -5.34 8.28 -12.26
N ASN A 209 -4.75 8.46 -11.08
CA ASN A 209 -3.30 8.47 -10.91
C ASN A 209 -2.67 7.08 -10.78
N LEU A 210 -3.48 6.04 -10.57
CA LEU A 210 -3.02 4.64 -10.48
C LEU A 210 -2.09 4.21 -11.65
N PRO A 211 -2.34 4.59 -12.92
CA PRO A 211 -1.41 4.30 -14.02
C PRO A 211 -0.01 4.91 -13.84
N ILE A 212 0.09 6.14 -13.31
CA ILE A 212 1.40 6.78 -13.04
C ILE A 212 2.11 6.06 -11.90
N VAL A 213 1.39 5.82 -10.80
CA VAL A 213 1.92 5.12 -9.62
C VAL A 213 2.40 3.72 -10.02
N TYR A 214 1.64 3.02 -10.85
CA TYR A 214 2.01 1.74 -11.42
C TYR A 214 3.25 1.83 -12.32
N GLY A 215 3.31 2.84 -13.19
CA GLY A 215 4.47 3.10 -14.05
C GLY A 215 5.74 3.39 -13.25
N LEU A 216 5.64 4.18 -12.17
CA LEU A 216 6.74 4.48 -11.25
C LEU A 216 7.25 3.22 -10.56
N ALA A 217 6.34 2.41 -10.01
CA ALA A 217 6.69 1.16 -9.37
C ALA A 217 7.40 0.20 -10.34
N LEU A 218 6.87 0.09 -11.57
CA LEU A 218 7.43 -0.72 -12.63
C LEU A 218 8.85 -0.23 -13.00
N TYR A 219 9.02 1.07 -13.20
CA TYR A 219 10.32 1.69 -13.48
C TYR A 219 11.36 1.38 -12.38
N ASN A 220 10.97 1.54 -11.11
CA ASN A 220 11.84 1.27 -9.96
C ASN A 220 12.32 -0.19 -9.92
N ILE A 221 11.41 -1.16 -10.11
CA ILE A 221 11.80 -2.58 -10.14
C ILE A 221 12.73 -2.88 -11.33
N TYR A 222 12.43 -2.33 -12.51
CA TYR A 222 13.32 -2.49 -13.66
C TYR A 222 14.72 -1.93 -13.39
N GLU A 223 14.82 -0.75 -12.77
CA GLU A 223 16.10 -0.16 -12.38
C GLU A 223 16.88 -1.08 -11.42
N GLN A 224 16.22 -1.60 -10.39
CA GLN A 224 16.82 -2.55 -9.44
C GLN A 224 17.33 -3.82 -10.15
N VAL A 225 16.55 -4.41 -11.05
CA VAL A 225 16.97 -5.59 -11.84
C VAL A 225 18.13 -5.23 -12.77
N PHE A 226 18.08 -4.08 -13.45
CA PHE A 226 19.09 -3.66 -14.42
C PHE A 226 20.45 -3.33 -13.80
N ILE A 227 20.49 -2.90 -12.54
CA ILE A 227 21.75 -2.71 -11.80
C ILE A 227 22.49 -4.04 -11.58
N THR A 228 21.75 -5.16 -11.52
CA THR A 228 22.34 -6.48 -11.23
C THR A 228 22.90 -7.20 -12.46
N VAL A 229 22.52 -6.75 -13.67
CA VAL A 229 22.96 -7.35 -14.93
C VAL A 229 24.43 -7.03 -15.17
N ARG A 230 25.26 -8.06 -15.39
CA ARG A 230 26.70 -7.94 -15.65
C ARG A 230 27.03 -8.46 -17.05
N GLY A 231 27.98 -7.83 -17.74
CA GLY A 231 28.43 -8.23 -19.07
C GLY A 231 29.06 -7.08 -19.85
N ASP A 232 29.31 -7.28 -21.14
CA ASP A 232 29.79 -6.21 -22.04
C ASP A 232 28.69 -5.19 -22.32
N MET A 233 29.04 -3.93 -22.58
CA MET A 233 28.06 -2.84 -22.75
C MET A 233 27.06 -3.09 -23.90
N SER A 234 27.51 -3.74 -24.98
CA SER A 234 26.66 -4.14 -26.12
C SER A 234 25.68 -5.25 -25.74
N GLU A 235 26.13 -6.23 -24.93
CA GLU A 235 25.31 -7.34 -24.46
C GLU A 235 24.35 -6.93 -23.34
N ILE A 236 24.77 -6.03 -22.44
CA ILE A 236 23.92 -5.45 -21.38
C ILE A 236 22.68 -4.81 -21.99
N SER A 237 22.83 -4.04 -23.07
CA SER A 237 21.70 -3.38 -23.72
C SER A 237 20.71 -4.40 -24.30
N LYS A 238 21.22 -5.48 -24.91
CA LYS A 238 20.39 -6.58 -25.44
C LYS A 238 19.72 -7.39 -24.32
N MET A 239 20.42 -7.64 -23.21
CA MET A 239 19.89 -8.31 -22.02
C MET A 239 18.78 -7.51 -21.35
N LYS A 240 18.94 -6.19 -21.22
CA LYS A 240 17.87 -5.31 -20.71
C LYS A 240 16.63 -5.40 -21.60
N LEU A 241 16.81 -5.43 -22.92
CA LEU A 241 15.70 -5.57 -23.87
C LEU A 241 15.02 -6.94 -23.77
N SER A 242 15.76 -8.03 -23.57
CA SER A 242 15.15 -9.37 -23.39
C SER A 242 14.35 -9.47 -22.10
N ILE A 243 14.84 -8.87 -21.01
CA ILE A 243 14.09 -8.74 -19.74
C ILE A 243 12.80 -7.91 -19.96
N MET A 244 12.88 -6.78 -20.67
CA MET A 244 11.70 -5.95 -20.99
C MET A 244 10.69 -6.69 -21.87
N ARG A 245 11.15 -7.50 -22.84
CA ARG A 245 10.25 -8.28 -23.69
C ARG A 245 9.56 -9.40 -22.91
N PHE A 246 10.24 -10.00 -21.94
CA PHE A 246 9.69 -11.06 -21.11
C PHE A 246 8.64 -10.54 -20.12
N ALA A 247 8.98 -9.49 -19.37
CA ALA A 247 8.11 -8.96 -18.32
C ALA A 247 7.11 -7.92 -18.85
N GLY A 248 7.48 -7.13 -19.84
CA GLY A 248 6.63 -6.10 -20.44
C GLY A 248 6.13 -5.09 -19.40
N ILE A 249 4.84 -4.77 -19.50
CA ILE A 249 4.13 -3.91 -18.54
C ILE A 249 3.62 -4.73 -17.34
N ASN A 250 3.88 -6.03 -17.28
CA ASN A 250 3.38 -6.87 -16.19
C ASN A 250 4.30 -6.78 -14.96
N PHE A 251 3.81 -6.04 -13.96
CA PHE A 251 4.51 -5.80 -12.71
C PHE A 251 4.81 -7.10 -11.95
N SER A 252 3.93 -8.11 -12.00
CA SER A 252 4.18 -9.38 -11.30
C SER A 252 5.39 -10.11 -11.90
N ARG A 253 5.52 -10.14 -13.23
CA ARG A 253 6.64 -10.84 -13.90
C ARG A 253 8.00 -10.24 -13.54
N ILE A 254 8.11 -8.91 -13.56
CA ILE A 254 9.38 -8.25 -13.22
C ILE A 254 9.69 -8.34 -11.73
N ALA A 255 8.66 -8.25 -10.87
CA ALA A 255 8.82 -8.47 -9.43
C ALA A 255 9.35 -9.87 -9.10
N ILE A 256 8.89 -10.89 -9.82
CA ILE A 256 9.35 -12.28 -9.67
C ILE A 256 10.79 -12.46 -10.16
N ILE A 257 11.20 -11.79 -11.24
CA ILE A 257 12.63 -11.74 -11.66
C ILE A 257 13.49 -11.10 -10.58
N ARG A 258 13.04 -9.96 -10.01
CA ARG A 258 13.77 -9.26 -8.94
C ARG A 258 14.00 -10.14 -7.71
N ARG A 259 13.12 -11.09 -7.43
CA ARG A 259 13.29 -12.03 -6.30
C ARG A 259 14.27 -13.15 -6.63
N ASN A 260 14.33 -13.53 -7.90
CA ASN A 260 15.13 -14.65 -8.40
C ASN A 260 16.32 -14.18 -9.25
N LEU A 261 16.97 -13.08 -8.85
CA LEU A 261 18.12 -12.50 -9.56
C LEU A 261 19.24 -13.53 -9.76
N ASN A 262 19.46 -14.38 -8.76
CA ASN A 262 20.47 -15.44 -8.81
C ASN A 262 20.24 -16.41 -9.97
N TYR A 263 18.99 -16.66 -10.37
CA TYR A 263 18.66 -17.62 -11.42
C TYR A 263 18.58 -17.00 -12.81
N VAL A 264 18.54 -15.67 -12.91
CA VAL A 264 18.28 -14.96 -14.16
C VAL A 264 19.42 -13.99 -14.50
N THR A 265 19.74 -13.04 -13.63
CA THR A 265 20.66 -11.94 -13.97
C THR A 265 22.10 -12.17 -13.55
N LEU A 266 22.34 -12.87 -12.43
CA LEU A 266 23.71 -13.09 -11.95
C LEU A 266 24.47 -14.20 -12.70
N ILE A 267 23.75 -15.14 -13.31
CA ILE A 267 24.35 -16.27 -14.05
C ILE A 267 24.57 -15.92 -15.54
N SER A 268 23.72 -15.06 -16.11
CA SER A 268 23.77 -14.72 -17.53
C SER A 268 24.85 -13.69 -17.83
N LYS A 269 25.81 -14.07 -18.68
CA LYS A 269 26.86 -13.16 -19.20
C LYS A 269 26.56 -12.65 -20.61
N THR A 270 25.80 -13.42 -21.39
CA THR A 270 25.37 -13.07 -22.76
C THR A 270 23.85 -12.98 -22.89
N ASN A 271 23.37 -12.31 -23.94
CA ASN A 271 21.93 -12.21 -24.18
C ASN A 271 21.26 -13.56 -24.49
N ASP A 272 21.98 -14.51 -25.09
CA ASP A 272 21.40 -15.82 -25.40
C ASP A 272 21.26 -16.68 -24.14
N ASP A 273 22.23 -16.62 -23.23
CA ASP A 273 22.10 -17.21 -21.88
C ASP A 273 20.91 -16.61 -21.13
N MET A 274 20.73 -15.29 -21.22
CA MET A 274 19.59 -14.59 -20.61
C MET A 274 18.25 -15.10 -21.15
N LYS A 275 18.10 -15.25 -22.47
CA LYS A 275 16.87 -15.79 -23.07
C LYS A 275 16.59 -17.22 -22.63
N ILE A 276 17.63 -18.07 -22.58
CA ILE A 276 17.49 -19.46 -22.13
C ILE A 276 17.03 -19.51 -20.68
N ASN A 277 17.65 -18.72 -19.81
CA ASN A 277 17.29 -18.63 -18.39
C ASN A 277 15.87 -18.09 -18.19
N LEU A 278 15.48 -17.05 -18.93
CA LEU A 278 14.11 -16.52 -18.90
C LEU A 278 13.09 -17.57 -19.36
N LYS A 279 13.39 -18.37 -20.38
CA LYS A 279 12.51 -19.45 -20.86
C LYS A 279 12.38 -20.57 -19.82
N LYS A 280 13.49 -20.97 -19.17
CA LYS A 280 13.48 -21.95 -18.08
C LYS A 280 12.66 -21.43 -16.89
N PHE A 281 12.80 -20.15 -16.59
CA PHE A 281 12.05 -19.48 -15.54
C PHE A 281 10.54 -19.44 -15.84
N GLU A 282 10.15 -19.15 -17.09
CA GLU A 282 8.74 -19.21 -17.52
C GLU A 282 8.14 -20.60 -17.31
N GLY A 283 8.90 -21.66 -17.63
CA GLY A 283 8.48 -23.04 -17.39
C GLY A 283 8.30 -23.37 -15.91
N ARG A 284 9.06 -22.75 -15.00
CA ARG A 284 8.85 -22.93 -13.55
C ARG A 284 7.59 -22.18 -13.08
N LEU A 285 7.37 -20.97 -13.58
CA LEU A 285 6.20 -20.16 -13.22
C LEU A 285 4.89 -20.77 -13.70
N SER A 286 4.87 -21.50 -14.82
CA SER A 286 3.67 -22.18 -15.31
C SER A 286 3.23 -23.36 -14.43
N VAL A 287 4.12 -23.89 -13.59
CA VAL A 287 3.85 -25.01 -12.67
C VAL A 287 3.42 -24.51 -11.27
N GLN A 288 3.60 -23.22 -10.96
CA GLN A 288 3.15 -22.66 -9.68
C GLN A 288 1.62 -22.72 -9.56
N VAL A 289 1.12 -23.39 -8.53
CA VAL A 289 -0.31 -23.63 -8.32
C VAL A 289 -1.03 -22.34 -7.91
N GLY A 290 -0.45 -21.54 -7.01
CA GLY A 290 -1.11 -20.37 -6.40
C GLY A 290 -1.73 -19.40 -7.41
N GLU A 291 -0.92 -18.73 -8.24
CA GLU A 291 -1.43 -17.76 -9.22
C GLU A 291 -2.12 -18.43 -10.42
N ASN A 292 -1.65 -19.60 -10.88
CA ASN A 292 -2.21 -20.24 -12.07
C ASN A 292 -3.61 -20.84 -11.82
N TYR A 293 -3.91 -21.27 -10.60
CA TYR A 293 -5.24 -21.78 -10.24
C TYR A 293 -6.32 -20.69 -10.37
N MET A 294 -5.95 -19.43 -10.10
CA MET A 294 -6.79 -18.24 -10.22
C MET A 294 -6.91 -17.68 -11.65
N LYS A 295 -5.96 -18.00 -12.53
CA LYS A 295 -5.83 -17.39 -13.86
C LYS A 295 -7.12 -17.46 -14.68
N ARG A 296 -7.79 -18.61 -14.69
CA ARG A 296 -9.04 -18.82 -15.44
C ARG A 296 -10.21 -17.98 -14.87
N ALA A 297 -10.33 -17.91 -13.55
CA ALA A 297 -11.40 -17.12 -12.91
C ALA A 297 -11.19 -15.62 -13.14
N ASN A 298 -9.95 -15.13 -12.97
CA ASN A 298 -9.60 -13.73 -13.26
C ASN A 298 -9.80 -13.37 -14.74
N PHE A 299 -9.51 -14.30 -15.66
CA PHE A 299 -9.77 -14.11 -17.08
C PHE A 299 -11.26 -13.85 -17.35
N TYR A 300 -12.17 -14.67 -16.81
CA TYR A 300 -13.60 -14.47 -17.00
C TYR A 300 -14.13 -13.18 -16.38
N VAL A 301 -13.65 -12.80 -15.20
CA VAL A 301 -14.00 -11.52 -14.56
C VAL A 301 -13.57 -10.35 -15.45
N PHE A 302 -12.34 -10.38 -15.96
CA PHE A 302 -11.81 -9.34 -16.83
C PHE A 302 -12.63 -9.19 -18.12
N TRP A 303 -12.92 -10.29 -18.82
CA TRP A 303 -13.71 -10.24 -20.05
C TRP A 303 -15.16 -9.80 -19.81
N SER A 304 -15.75 -10.13 -18.66
CA SER A 304 -17.09 -9.66 -18.29
C SER A 304 -17.10 -8.15 -18.03
N LEU A 305 -16.08 -7.62 -17.34
CA LEU A 305 -15.92 -6.19 -17.12
C LEU A 305 -15.65 -5.42 -18.43
N LEU A 306 -14.82 -5.99 -19.30
CA LEU A 306 -14.52 -5.40 -20.60
C LEU A 306 -15.77 -5.37 -21.50
N GLY A 307 -16.55 -6.46 -21.51
CA GLY A 307 -17.82 -6.54 -22.22
C GLY A 307 -18.83 -5.51 -21.71
N LEU A 308 -18.91 -5.30 -20.39
CA LEU A 308 -19.73 -4.24 -19.78
C LEU A 308 -19.28 -2.85 -20.25
N LEU A 309 -17.98 -2.56 -20.17
CA LEU A 309 -17.42 -1.26 -20.58
C LEU A 309 -17.72 -0.95 -22.05
N ILE A 310 -17.44 -1.91 -22.95
CA ILE A 310 -17.71 -1.75 -24.40
C ILE A 310 -19.20 -1.50 -24.64
N SER A 311 -20.07 -2.23 -23.94
CA SER A 311 -21.52 -2.09 -24.10
C SER A 311 -22.03 -0.73 -23.59
N ILE A 312 -21.52 -0.26 -22.44
CA ILE A 312 -21.87 1.06 -21.90
C ILE A 312 -21.36 2.18 -22.81
N ILE A 313 -20.10 2.08 -23.27
CA ILE A 313 -19.52 3.04 -24.22
C ILE A 313 -20.34 3.07 -25.51
N GLY A 314 -20.76 1.91 -26.02
CA GLY A 314 -21.63 1.81 -27.20
C GLY A 314 -22.97 2.52 -27.04
N ILE A 315 -23.61 2.39 -25.87
CA ILE A 315 -24.86 3.09 -25.53
C ILE A 315 -24.63 4.61 -25.44
N VAL A 316 -23.58 5.04 -24.73
CA VAL A 316 -23.22 6.46 -24.58
C VAL A 316 -22.93 7.08 -25.96
N TRP A 317 -22.16 6.38 -26.80
CA TRP A 317 -21.85 6.78 -28.16
C TRP A 317 -23.11 6.96 -29.01
N CYS A 318 -24.06 6.01 -28.92
CA CYS A 318 -25.35 6.11 -29.60
C CYS A 318 -26.19 7.28 -29.13
N ASN A 319 -26.10 7.67 -27.85
CA ASN A 319 -26.89 8.76 -27.28
C ASN A 319 -26.30 10.15 -27.46
N THR A 320 -25.00 10.28 -27.75
CA THR A 320 -24.37 11.57 -28.02
C THR A 320 -24.63 12.03 -29.47
N ASN A 321 -25.60 12.94 -29.66
CA ASN A 321 -26.04 13.48 -30.96
C ASN A 321 -24.93 14.09 -31.86
N MET A 322 -23.79 14.52 -31.30
CA MET A 322 -22.77 15.29 -32.02
C MET A 322 -21.79 14.45 -32.88
N LEU A 323 -21.56 13.18 -32.53
CA LEU A 323 -20.49 12.37 -33.14
C LEU A 323 -20.96 11.54 -34.34
N ILE A 324 -22.20 11.05 -34.30
CA ILE A 324 -22.77 10.20 -35.36
C ILE A 324 -23.14 11.02 -36.59
N ASN A 325 -23.71 12.22 -36.40
CA ASN A 325 -24.14 13.08 -37.51
C ASN A 325 -22.98 13.57 -38.38
N ASN A 326 -21.77 13.73 -37.81
CA ASN A 326 -20.59 14.18 -38.56
C ASN A 326 -19.92 13.05 -39.38
N TYR A 327 -20.00 11.78 -38.93
CA TYR A 327 -19.42 10.64 -39.64
C TYR A 327 -20.38 9.99 -40.65
N MET A 328 -21.69 10.03 -40.39
CA MET A 328 -22.74 9.41 -41.21
C MET A 328 -23.48 10.41 -42.11
N SER A 329 -22.86 11.55 -42.42
CA SER A 329 -23.42 12.63 -43.26
C SER A 329 -23.77 12.21 -44.70
N LEU A 330 -23.44 10.98 -45.11
CA LEU A 330 -23.65 10.43 -46.46
C LEU A 330 -24.85 9.46 -46.59
N LYS A 331 -25.63 9.21 -45.53
CA LYS A 331 -26.78 8.30 -45.55
C LYS A 331 -28.07 8.98 -45.06
N SER A 332 -29.21 8.59 -45.64
CA SER A 332 -30.54 9.16 -45.33
C SER A 332 -30.86 9.10 -43.85
N THR A 333 -31.50 10.15 -43.33
CA THR A 333 -31.83 10.34 -41.89
C THR A 333 -32.53 9.13 -41.27
N GLU A 334 -33.36 8.42 -42.04
CA GLU A 334 -34.10 7.23 -41.61
C GLU A 334 -33.22 5.97 -41.44
N THR A 335 -32.12 5.86 -42.19
CA THR A 335 -31.17 4.74 -42.01
C THR A 335 -30.29 4.93 -40.79
N VAL A 336 -29.97 6.18 -40.45
CA VAL A 336 -29.17 6.54 -39.28
C VAL A 336 -29.92 6.23 -37.98
N THR A 337 -31.24 6.50 -37.93
CA THR A 337 -32.07 6.18 -36.76
C THR A 337 -32.23 4.68 -36.54
N ARG A 338 -32.50 3.89 -37.59
CA ARG A 338 -32.58 2.42 -37.46
C ARG A 338 -31.27 1.78 -37.03
N VAL A 339 -30.13 2.23 -37.59
CA VAL A 339 -28.81 1.72 -37.19
C VAL A 339 -28.54 2.04 -35.72
N ARG A 340 -28.88 3.25 -35.25
CA ARG A 340 -28.76 3.63 -33.84
C ARG A 340 -29.59 2.72 -32.93
N GLU A 341 -30.84 2.42 -33.29
CA GLU A 341 -31.69 1.50 -32.52
C GLU A 341 -31.10 0.09 -32.45
N ILE A 342 -30.68 -0.48 -33.59
CA ILE A 342 -30.09 -1.82 -33.64
C ILE A 342 -28.83 -1.90 -32.76
N VAL A 343 -27.93 -0.92 -32.87
CA VAL A 343 -26.71 -0.88 -32.06
C VAL A 343 -27.06 -0.71 -30.57
N THR A 344 -28.05 0.12 -30.23
CA THR A 344 -28.49 0.30 -28.85
C THR A 344 -29.05 -1.01 -28.27
N TYR A 345 -29.87 -1.76 -29.03
CA TYR A 345 -30.38 -3.07 -28.60
C TYR A 345 -29.27 -4.12 -28.48
N MET A 346 -28.30 -4.15 -29.41
CA MET A 346 -27.13 -5.04 -29.31
C MET A 346 -26.28 -4.71 -28.07
N CYS A 347 -26.05 -3.43 -27.78
CA CYS A 347 -25.31 -3.04 -26.59
C CYS A 347 -26.11 -3.31 -25.31
N ALA A 348 -27.42 -3.09 -25.29
CA ALA A 348 -28.27 -3.40 -24.14
C ALA A 348 -28.28 -4.91 -23.81
N THR A 349 -28.41 -5.77 -24.83
CA THR A 349 -28.27 -7.23 -24.64
C THR A 349 -26.85 -7.62 -24.22
N GLY A 350 -25.83 -6.94 -24.76
CA GLY A 350 -24.43 -7.06 -24.32
C GLY A 350 -24.22 -6.73 -22.84
N VAL A 351 -24.87 -5.67 -22.31
CA VAL A 351 -24.85 -5.35 -20.87
C VAL A 351 -25.41 -6.52 -20.06
N VAL A 352 -26.60 -7.01 -20.41
CA VAL A 352 -27.27 -8.10 -19.68
C VAL A 352 -26.39 -9.35 -19.64
N ILE A 353 -25.88 -9.80 -20.79
CA ILE A 353 -24.99 -10.98 -20.88
C ILE A 353 -23.72 -10.78 -20.03
N SER A 354 -23.15 -9.58 -20.07
CA SER A 354 -21.93 -9.27 -19.34
C SER A 354 -22.17 -9.21 -17.82
N VAL A 355 -23.33 -8.73 -17.35
CA VAL A 355 -23.71 -8.77 -15.93
C VAL A 355 -23.85 -10.22 -15.45
N PHE A 356 -24.59 -11.06 -16.17
CA PHE A 356 -24.75 -12.47 -15.78
C PHE A 356 -23.41 -13.22 -15.77
N SER A 357 -22.57 -12.99 -16.78
CA SER A 357 -21.21 -13.55 -16.85
C SER A 357 -20.32 -13.05 -15.72
N LEU A 358 -20.48 -11.79 -15.30
CA LEU A 358 -19.77 -11.21 -14.16
C LEU A 358 -20.19 -11.88 -12.85
N ILE A 359 -21.49 -12.06 -12.61
CA ILE A 359 -22.00 -12.75 -11.41
C ILE A 359 -21.43 -14.18 -11.35
N TYR A 360 -21.51 -14.93 -12.44
CA TYR A 360 -20.97 -16.29 -12.52
C TYR A 360 -19.45 -16.33 -12.28
N SER A 361 -18.69 -15.45 -12.94
CA SER A 361 -17.23 -15.41 -12.82
C SER A 361 -16.76 -14.98 -11.43
N VAL A 362 -17.45 -14.05 -10.78
CA VAL A 362 -17.22 -13.69 -9.37
C VAL A 362 -17.52 -14.87 -8.45
N GLY A 363 -18.62 -15.60 -8.67
CA GLY A 363 -18.95 -16.82 -7.94
C GLY A 363 -17.87 -17.89 -8.06
N MET A 364 -17.41 -18.19 -9.27
CA MET A 364 -16.30 -19.12 -9.52
C MET A 364 -14.99 -18.67 -8.85
N LYS A 365 -14.68 -17.37 -8.91
CA LYS A 365 -13.51 -16.82 -8.24
C LYS A 365 -13.58 -16.99 -6.73
N LYS A 366 -14.76 -16.79 -6.13
CA LYS A 366 -14.99 -16.98 -4.70
C LYS A 366 -14.81 -18.45 -4.30
N ALA A 367 -15.44 -19.39 -5.00
CA ALA A 367 -15.33 -20.82 -4.71
C ALA A 367 -13.87 -21.31 -4.76
N LYS A 368 -13.13 -20.94 -5.81
CA LYS A 368 -11.72 -21.32 -5.92
C LYS A 368 -10.81 -20.64 -4.87
N ASN A 369 -11.13 -19.42 -4.46
CA ASN A 369 -10.41 -18.77 -3.35
C ASN A 369 -10.63 -19.53 -2.04
N GLU A 370 -11.84 -20.01 -1.77
CA GLU A 370 -12.15 -20.82 -0.59
C GLU A 370 -11.37 -22.13 -0.61
N GLU A 371 -11.32 -22.83 -1.74
CA GLU A 371 -10.55 -24.06 -1.91
C GLU A 371 -9.05 -23.85 -1.63
N ILE A 372 -8.42 -22.86 -2.28
CA ILE A 372 -7.00 -22.55 -2.02
C ILE A 372 -6.80 -22.15 -0.55
N SER A 373 -7.70 -21.35 0.01
CA SER A 373 -7.62 -20.88 1.38
C SER A 373 -7.64 -22.05 2.37
N GLN A 374 -8.50 -23.05 2.15
CA GLN A 374 -8.51 -24.26 2.95
C GLN A 374 -7.20 -25.04 2.82
N VAL A 375 -6.70 -25.25 1.59
CA VAL A 375 -5.42 -25.93 1.37
C VAL A 375 -4.29 -25.23 2.11
N LYS A 376 -4.21 -23.89 2.00
CA LYS A 376 -3.22 -23.07 2.72
C LYS A 376 -3.34 -23.20 4.23
N LYS A 377 -4.57 -23.16 4.77
CA LYS A 377 -4.82 -23.31 6.21
C LYS A 377 -4.31 -24.64 6.75
N TYR A 378 -4.53 -25.74 6.02
CA TYR A 378 -4.02 -27.05 6.41
C TYR A 378 -2.50 -27.19 6.21
N SER A 379 -1.96 -26.72 5.08
CA SER A 379 -0.53 -26.83 4.79
C SER A 379 0.33 -26.00 5.74
N LEU A 380 -0.15 -24.83 6.15
CA LEU A 380 0.57 -23.88 7.01
C LEU A 380 0.12 -23.95 8.46
N TYR A 381 -0.60 -24.99 8.88
CA TYR A 381 -1.26 -25.04 10.19
C TYR A 381 -0.30 -24.72 11.35
N ASN A 382 0.86 -25.39 11.42
CA ASN A 382 1.85 -25.15 12.48
C ASN A 382 2.35 -23.71 12.48
N PHE A 383 2.64 -23.16 11.30
CA PHE A 383 3.10 -21.79 11.15
C PHE A 383 2.04 -20.79 11.61
N LEU A 384 0.79 -20.95 11.15
CA LEU A 384 -0.32 -20.09 11.53
C LEU A 384 -0.60 -20.15 13.04
N TYR A 385 -0.52 -21.34 13.63
CA TYR A 385 -0.65 -21.55 15.06
C TYR A 385 0.45 -20.81 15.85
N LEU A 386 1.71 -20.93 15.44
CA LEU A 386 2.83 -20.26 16.09
C LEU A 386 2.77 -18.74 15.94
N ILE A 387 2.35 -18.23 14.78
CA ILE A 387 2.11 -16.78 14.57
C ILE A 387 1.01 -16.28 15.50
N LYS A 388 -0.12 -17.00 15.57
CA LYS A 388 -1.23 -16.64 16.47
C LYS A 388 -0.78 -16.63 17.93
N ARG A 389 -0.07 -17.69 18.36
CA ARG A 389 0.46 -17.81 19.73
C ARG A 389 1.45 -16.69 20.04
N GLN A 390 2.39 -16.41 19.15
CA GLN A 390 3.35 -15.31 19.33
C GLN A 390 2.62 -13.97 19.41
N HIS A 391 1.62 -13.74 18.55
CA HIS A 391 0.82 -12.52 18.51
C HIS A 391 0.04 -12.31 19.82
N GLU A 392 -0.57 -13.35 20.37
CA GLU A 392 -1.26 -13.30 21.67
C GLU A 392 -0.30 -13.02 22.84
N LEU A 393 0.96 -13.48 22.71
CA LEU A 393 2.03 -13.22 23.68
C LEU A 393 2.78 -11.91 23.44
N LEU A 394 2.45 -11.15 22.39
CA LEU A 394 3.09 -9.86 22.14
C LEU A 394 2.77 -8.90 23.27
N GLN A 395 3.75 -8.72 24.14
CA GLN A 395 3.75 -7.66 25.11
C GLN A 395 4.18 -6.36 24.42
N ASP A 396 3.36 -5.32 24.52
CA ASP A 396 3.63 -4.42 25.62
C ASP A 396 5.00 -3.68 25.55
N LEU A 397 5.82 -3.98 26.55
CA LEU A 397 7.28 -4.06 26.44
C LEU A 397 7.68 -5.54 26.36
N PRO A 398 8.61 -5.93 25.47
CA PRO A 398 9.21 -7.25 25.57
C PRO A 398 9.99 -7.38 26.89
N PRO A 399 9.93 -8.53 27.58
CA PRO A 399 10.52 -8.72 28.91
C PRO A 399 12.05 -8.92 28.85
N VAL A 400 12.79 -7.93 28.35
CA VAL A 400 14.27 -8.00 28.29
C VAL A 400 14.89 -7.97 29.69
N ASP A 401 14.20 -7.35 30.65
CA ASP A 401 14.57 -7.32 32.07
C ASP A 401 14.26 -8.62 32.82
N ALA A 402 13.51 -9.54 32.21
CA ALA A 402 13.15 -10.84 32.77
C ALA A 402 13.56 -11.98 31.82
N PRO A 403 14.83 -12.46 31.90
CA PRO A 403 15.38 -13.43 30.94
C PRO A 403 14.59 -14.74 30.82
N LYS A 404 13.93 -15.19 31.90
CA LYS A 404 13.06 -16.39 31.88
C LYS A 404 11.83 -16.20 31.01
N ASP A 405 11.17 -15.05 31.13
CA ASP A 405 9.98 -14.72 30.36
C ASP A 405 10.32 -14.44 28.90
N LEU A 406 11.45 -13.76 28.66
CA LEU A 406 12.01 -13.59 27.32
C LEU A 406 12.22 -14.94 26.62
N PHE A 407 12.83 -15.89 27.34
CA PHE A 407 13.12 -17.21 26.79
C PHE A 407 11.84 -17.96 26.41
N LEU A 408 10.88 -18.04 27.34
CA LEU A 408 9.64 -18.81 27.16
C LEU A 408 8.68 -18.18 26.15
N GLN A 409 8.56 -16.85 26.13
CA GLN A 409 7.53 -16.15 25.36
C GLN A 409 8.01 -15.71 23.97
N TYR A 410 9.31 -15.54 23.76
CA TYR A 410 9.86 -15.04 22.50
C TYR A 410 10.92 -15.96 21.92
N VAL A 411 11.95 -16.33 22.69
CA VAL A 411 13.11 -17.06 22.13
C VAL A 411 12.72 -18.45 21.63
N VAL A 412 12.04 -19.27 22.44
CA VAL A 412 11.66 -20.63 22.03
C VAL A 412 10.77 -20.60 20.78
N ILE A 413 9.75 -19.73 20.79
CA ILE A 413 8.80 -19.62 19.67
C ILE A 413 9.48 -19.08 18.42
N ALA A 414 10.43 -18.13 18.54
CA ALA A 414 11.19 -17.62 17.40
C ALA A 414 12.02 -18.73 16.71
N TYR A 415 12.66 -19.61 17.47
CA TYR A 415 13.40 -20.74 16.89
C TYR A 415 12.46 -21.78 16.26
N GLU A 416 11.30 -22.07 16.87
CA GLU A 416 10.28 -22.94 16.26
C GLU A 416 9.74 -22.34 14.94
N LEU A 417 9.45 -21.03 14.93
CA LEU A 417 9.02 -20.31 13.74
C LEU A 417 10.10 -20.28 12.65
N LYS A 418 11.39 -20.22 13.01
CA LYS A 418 12.50 -20.30 12.06
C LYS A 418 12.42 -21.59 11.25
N ILE A 419 12.29 -22.74 11.93
CA ILE A 419 12.23 -24.07 11.32
C ILE A 419 11.00 -24.19 10.40
N GLU A 420 9.84 -23.73 10.87
CA GLU A 420 8.62 -23.75 10.05
C GLU A 420 8.70 -22.79 8.84
N CYS A 421 9.34 -21.62 8.99
CA CYS A 421 9.62 -20.73 7.87
C CYS A 421 10.50 -21.41 6.80
N ASP A 422 11.60 -22.05 7.21
CA ASP A 422 12.50 -22.77 6.29
C ASP A 422 11.77 -23.90 5.55
N LYS A 423 10.94 -24.65 6.26
CA LYS A 423 10.11 -25.70 5.68
C LYS A 423 9.09 -25.15 4.70
N ASN A 424 8.36 -24.10 5.07
CA ASN A 424 7.29 -23.52 4.26
C ASN A 424 7.82 -22.84 2.99
N ILE A 425 8.95 -22.14 3.08
CA ILE A 425 9.61 -21.52 1.92
C ILE A 425 10.01 -22.60 0.90
N LYS A 426 10.52 -23.76 1.36
CA LYS A 426 10.96 -24.85 0.47
C LYS A 426 9.80 -25.67 -0.11
N LEU A 427 8.83 -26.07 0.71
CA LEU A 427 7.76 -26.99 0.32
C LEU A 427 6.59 -26.30 -0.38
N TYR A 428 6.27 -25.07 0.03
CA TYR A 428 5.05 -24.38 -0.40
C TYR A 428 5.31 -23.16 -1.28
N GLU A 429 6.52 -23.02 -1.85
CA GLU A 429 6.87 -21.98 -2.83
C GLU A 429 5.85 -21.93 -3.99
N ASN A 430 5.35 -23.08 -4.43
CA ASN A 430 4.39 -23.18 -5.53
C ASN A 430 2.93 -22.92 -5.11
N LEU A 431 2.61 -23.02 -3.82
CA LEU A 431 1.26 -22.83 -3.29
C LEU A 431 1.03 -21.37 -2.85
N LEU A 432 2.04 -20.79 -2.21
CA LEU A 432 2.01 -19.44 -1.69
C LEU A 432 2.02 -18.43 -2.83
N THR A 433 1.31 -17.34 -2.63
CA THR A 433 1.39 -16.20 -3.53
C THR A 433 2.70 -15.44 -3.32
N PRO A 434 3.15 -14.62 -4.29
CA PRO A 434 4.40 -13.91 -4.15
C PRO A 434 4.46 -13.01 -2.89
N TRP A 435 3.38 -12.34 -2.50
CA TRP A 435 3.44 -11.48 -1.30
C TRP A 435 3.52 -12.31 -0.03
N GLU A 436 2.72 -13.38 0.11
CA GLU A 436 2.77 -14.28 1.26
C GLU A 436 4.17 -14.87 1.46
N LEU A 437 4.83 -15.29 0.37
CA LEU A 437 6.20 -15.80 0.42
C LEU A 437 7.20 -14.72 0.88
N ASP A 438 7.05 -13.48 0.42
CA ASP A 438 7.92 -12.36 0.82
C ASP A 438 7.74 -12.00 2.29
N THR A 439 6.52 -12.06 2.79
CA THR A 439 6.22 -11.80 4.20
C THR A 439 6.80 -12.89 5.10
N ILE A 440 6.70 -14.16 4.71
CA ILE A 440 7.36 -15.28 5.41
C ILE A 440 8.88 -15.15 5.34
N THR A 441 9.44 -14.73 4.20
CA THR A 441 10.89 -14.54 4.02
C THR A 441 11.42 -13.36 4.86
N GLN A 442 10.66 -12.26 4.94
CA GLN A 442 10.97 -11.12 5.80
C GLN A 442 10.95 -11.54 7.27
N LEU A 443 9.92 -12.29 7.69
CA LEU A 443 9.85 -12.85 9.02
C LEU A 443 11.05 -13.75 9.32
N HIS A 444 11.37 -14.67 8.41
CA HIS A 444 12.54 -15.54 8.54
C HIS A 444 13.84 -14.75 8.72
N THR A 445 14.04 -13.69 7.94
CA THR A 445 15.22 -12.81 8.04
C THR A 445 15.27 -12.08 9.39
N THR A 446 14.12 -11.58 9.89
CA THR A 446 14.05 -10.94 11.21
C THR A 446 14.30 -11.92 12.35
N ILE A 447 13.81 -13.16 12.23
CA ILE A 447 14.05 -14.24 13.18
C ILE A 447 15.54 -14.59 13.22
N ILE A 448 16.19 -14.71 12.05
CA ILE A 448 17.64 -14.95 11.99
C ILE A 448 18.40 -13.82 12.67
N SER A 449 18.04 -12.56 12.42
CA SER A 449 18.67 -11.41 13.07
C SER A 449 18.47 -11.44 14.59
N PHE A 450 17.30 -11.87 15.07
CA PHE A 450 17.00 -12.00 16.50
C PHE A 450 17.77 -13.17 17.14
N ALA A 451 17.79 -14.33 16.50
CA ALA A 451 18.58 -15.49 16.92
C ALA A 451 20.08 -15.16 16.96
N PHE A 452 20.59 -14.40 15.97
CA PHE A 452 21.97 -13.95 15.95
C PHE A 452 22.30 -13.01 17.13
N SER A 453 21.38 -12.11 17.50
CA SER A 453 21.59 -11.26 18.68
C SER A 453 21.61 -12.01 20.02
N ILE A 454 21.05 -13.22 20.06
CA ILE A 454 21.06 -14.08 21.25
C ILE A 454 22.36 -14.90 21.35
N GLU A 455 23.07 -15.09 20.23
CA GLU A 455 24.35 -15.83 20.15
C GLU A 455 24.26 -17.32 20.60
N ILE A 456 23.09 -17.95 20.45
CA ILE A 456 22.88 -19.37 20.76
C ILE A 456 22.64 -20.18 19.48
N ASP A 457 23.40 -21.26 19.32
CA ASP A 457 23.24 -22.21 18.21
C ASP A 457 21.88 -22.94 18.29
N GLU A 458 21.27 -23.16 17.12
CA GLU A 458 19.95 -23.78 16.96
C GLU A 458 19.87 -25.21 17.52
N GLU A 459 20.94 -25.99 17.42
CA GLU A 459 20.98 -27.36 17.96
C GLU A 459 21.08 -27.38 19.50
N LYS A 460 21.66 -26.32 20.08
CA LYS A 460 21.88 -26.21 21.52
C LYS A 460 20.67 -25.64 22.25
N ILE A 461 19.80 -24.89 21.58
CA ILE A 461 18.71 -24.19 22.28
C ILE A 461 17.70 -25.13 22.95
N LYS A 462 17.51 -26.34 22.40
CA LYS A 462 16.66 -27.37 23.02
C LYS A 462 17.20 -27.90 24.35
N GLN A 463 18.48 -27.66 24.65
CA GLN A 463 19.16 -28.08 25.88
C GLN A 463 19.08 -27.01 26.97
N TYR A 464 18.65 -25.79 26.65
CA TYR A 464 18.50 -24.71 27.61
C TYR A 464 17.16 -24.82 28.35
N THR A 465 17.23 -24.88 29.67
CA THR A 465 16.08 -24.59 30.55
C THR A 465 16.00 -23.08 30.79
N PRO A 466 14.84 -22.54 31.23
CA PRO A 466 14.71 -21.12 31.55
C PRO A 466 15.76 -20.63 32.56
N VAL A 467 16.16 -21.49 33.50
CA VAL A 467 17.18 -21.21 34.52
C VAL A 467 18.59 -21.15 33.92
N ASN A 468 18.93 -22.10 33.03
CA ASN A 468 20.23 -22.10 32.36
C ASN A 468 20.37 -20.92 31.39
N PHE A 469 19.27 -20.51 30.75
CA PHE A 469 19.25 -19.34 29.89
C PHE A 469 19.43 -18.04 30.68
N GLU A 470 18.80 -17.90 31.85
CA GLU A 470 18.98 -16.73 32.72
C GLU A 470 20.46 -16.59 33.15
N ALA A 471 21.11 -17.69 33.55
CA ALA A 471 22.51 -17.69 33.92
C ALA A 471 23.42 -17.25 32.76
N TYR A 472 23.19 -17.80 31.55
CA TYR A 472 23.90 -17.40 30.33
C TYR A 472 23.67 -15.92 29.98
N PHE A 473 22.43 -15.45 30.08
CA PHE A 473 22.04 -14.10 29.72
C PHE A 473 22.69 -13.07 30.64
N GLU A 474 22.71 -13.32 31.95
CA GLU A 474 23.37 -12.44 32.92
C GLU A 474 24.90 -12.48 32.78
N GLU A 475 25.52 -13.62 32.49
CA GLU A 475 26.96 -13.72 32.20
C GLU A 475 27.33 -12.90 30.95
N LYS A 476 26.55 -13.03 29.87
CA LYS A 476 26.76 -12.28 28.63
C LYS A 476 26.58 -10.78 28.81
N LYS A 477 25.55 -10.38 29.55
CA LYS A 477 25.30 -8.99 29.92
C LYS A 477 26.49 -8.36 30.65
N VAL A 478 27.13 -9.09 31.56
CA VAL A 478 28.33 -8.63 32.29
C VAL A 478 29.58 -8.58 31.38
N SER A 479 29.75 -9.55 30.47
CA SER A 479 30.90 -9.62 29.56
C SER A 479 30.89 -8.62 28.39
N SER A 480 29.73 -8.04 28.09
CA SER A 480 29.52 -7.15 26.93
C SER A 480 30.04 -5.73 27.13
N ILE A 481 30.50 -5.10 26.04
CA ILE A 481 31.05 -3.73 26.03
C ILE A 481 29.96 -2.72 26.43
N GLN A 482 30.27 -1.86 27.40
CA GLN A 482 29.40 -0.77 27.86
C GLN A 482 29.94 0.57 27.38
N ASN A 483 29.12 1.36 26.68
CA ASN A 483 29.44 2.76 26.37
C ASN A 483 28.53 3.66 27.19
N GLU A 484 29.09 4.31 28.22
CA GLU A 484 28.58 5.34 29.16
C GLU A 484 27.17 5.18 29.78
N LYS A 485 26.15 4.62 29.09
CA LYS A 485 24.83 4.21 29.61
C LYS A 485 24.15 3.04 28.86
N ILE A 486 24.72 2.50 27.78
CA ILE A 486 24.08 1.49 26.92
C ILE A 486 24.92 0.22 26.87
N ASN A 487 24.31 -0.91 27.25
CA ASN A 487 24.86 -2.23 27.03
C ASN A 487 24.58 -2.66 25.58
N ILE A 488 25.63 -2.92 24.80
CA ILE A 488 25.52 -3.21 23.36
C ILE A 488 24.74 -4.50 23.09
N PHE A 489 24.87 -5.50 23.96
CA PHE A 489 24.15 -6.78 23.86
C PHE A 489 22.66 -6.62 24.15
N ILE A 490 22.30 -5.89 25.21
CA ILE A 490 20.88 -5.61 25.52
C ILE A 490 20.24 -4.79 24.39
N ASN A 491 20.92 -3.74 23.93
CA ASN A 491 20.39 -2.86 22.89
C ASN A 491 20.23 -3.58 21.53
N SER A 492 21.12 -4.54 21.21
CA SER A 492 21.00 -5.34 19.99
C SER A 492 19.79 -6.27 20.06
N ILE A 493 19.55 -6.91 21.21
CA ILE A 493 18.38 -7.75 21.48
C ILE A 493 17.09 -6.92 21.46
N GLU A 494 17.03 -5.77 22.12
CA GLU A 494 15.85 -4.89 22.09
C GLU A 494 15.50 -4.46 20.67
N THR A 495 16.51 -4.07 19.88
CA THR A 495 16.32 -3.62 18.50
C THR A 495 15.84 -4.76 17.58
N SER A 496 16.42 -5.94 17.70
CA SER A 496 16.04 -7.11 16.88
C SER A 496 14.68 -7.67 17.30
N LEU A 497 14.37 -7.68 18.60
CA LEU A 497 13.10 -8.10 19.18
C LEU A 497 11.95 -7.17 18.80
N LYS A 498 12.20 -5.86 18.76
CA LYS A 498 11.22 -4.88 18.26
C LYS A 498 10.86 -5.16 16.79
N LYS A 499 11.88 -5.34 15.93
CA LYS A 499 11.69 -5.67 14.52
C LYS A 499 10.95 -7.00 14.33
N TYR A 500 11.30 -8.00 15.13
CA TYR A 500 10.60 -9.29 15.13
C TYR A 500 9.13 -9.13 15.51
N SER A 501 8.83 -8.37 16.56
CA SER A 501 7.46 -8.12 17.03
C SER A 501 6.60 -7.39 15.99
N GLU A 502 7.15 -6.32 15.39
CA GLU A 502 6.48 -5.59 14.29
C GLU A 502 6.21 -6.50 13.08
N GLN A 503 7.16 -7.39 12.76
CA GLN A 503 7.02 -8.32 11.64
C GLN A 503 6.00 -9.44 11.94
N ILE A 504 5.90 -9.91 13.19
CA ILE A 504 4.84 -10.85 13.62
C ILE A 504 3.46 -10.20 13.47
N GLU A 505 3.29 -8.95 13.88
CA GLU A 505 2.03 -8.21 13.75
C GLU A 505 1.62 -8.06 12.27
N LYS A 506 2.58 -7.73 11.41
CA LYS A 506 2.39 -7.69 9.96
C LYS A 506 2.01 -9.06 9.37
N CYS A 507 2.70 -10.12 9.78
CA CYS A 507 2.38 -11.49 9.38
C CYS A 507 0.96 -11.89 9.82
N PHE A 508 0.58 -11.56 11.05
CA PHE A 508 -0.74 -11.88 11.57
C PHE A 508 -1.85 -11.21 10.76
N GLU A 509 -1.72 -9.90 10.48
CA GLU A 509 -2.72 -9.19 9.67
C GLU A 509 -2.80 -9.70 8.22
N GLU A 510 -1.68 -10.09 7.62
CA GLU A 510 -1.67 -10.65 6.27
C GLU A 510 -2.28 -12.06 6.18
N PHE A 511 -2.09 -12.89 7.20
CA PHE A 511 -2.60 -14.26 7.25
C PHE A 511 -3.91 -14.40 8.05
N LYS A 512 -4.51 -13.29 8.51
CA LYS A 512 -5.73 -13.24 9.33
C LYS A 512 -6.94 -13.99 8.76
N LEU A 513 -7.02 -14.12 7.44
CA LEU A 513 -8.09 -14.88 6.77
C LEU A 513 -7.93 -16.40 6.94
N TYR A 514 -6.73 -16.87 7.29
CA TYR A 514 -6.39 -18.29 7.42
C TYR A 514 -6.25 -18.74 8.88
N ILE A 515 -5.91 -17.81 9.78
CA ILE A 515 -5.85 -17.99 11.25
C ILE A 515 -7.26 -18.07 11.82
#